data_AF-A0A2H5YWP6-F1
#
_entry.id   AF-A0A2H5YWP6-F1
#
_cell.length_a   1.000
_cell.length_b   1.000
_cell.length_c   1.000
_cell.angle_alpha   90.00
_cell.angle_beta   90.00
_cell.angle_gamma   90.00
#
_symmetry.space_group_name_H-M   'P 1'
#
loop_
_entity.id
_entity.type
_entity.pdbx_description
1 polymer ?
#
loop_
_entity_poly.entity_id
_entity_poly.type
_entity_poly.pdbx_seq_one_letter_code
_entity_poly.pdbx_strand_id
1 'polypeptide(L)'
;MVDQELSARLRQRSRQSGIWLGLAMGLAIFIALAGFIWLYTRLAPVFSDFVSRLPPTPTVEVTTTAEVSPVAAVGGSSTPTPAATTEPTPTPTSTWQPTHRVAQGARVNLRGGPGTQYPIVDTLEPGTELRFLGEQEQVGNATWLHLELRDGRDGWIRTVDLELIRP
;
A
#
# COMPACT_ATOMS: atom_id res chain seq x y z
N MET A 1 -29.49 -38.36 58.10
CA MET A 1 -29.12 -39.13 56.88
C MET A 1 -29.59 -38.45 55.59
N VAL A 2 -30.74 -37.77 55.57
CA VAL A 2 -31.29 -37.09 54.37
C VAL A 2 -30.40 -35.95 53.85
N ASP A 3 -29.71 -35.20 54.72
CA ASP A 3 -28.86 -34.07 54.32
C ASP A 3 -27.58 -34.50 53.56
N GLN A 4 -27.07 -35.71 53.82
CA GLN A 4 -25.91 -36.25 53.11
C GLN A 4 -26.24 -36.63 51.67
N GLU A 5 -27.45 -37.12 51.40
CA GLU A 5 -27.90 -37.39 50.04
C GLU A 5 -28.13 -36.11 49.23
N LEU A 6 -28.77 -35.10 49.83
CA LEU A 6 -29.03 -33.81 49.18
C LEU A 6 -27.73 -33.10 48.80
N SER A 7 -26.76 -33.09 49.71
CA SER A 7 -25.46 -32.48 49.47
C SER A 7 -24.60 -33.25 48.45
N ALA A 8 -24.73 -34.58 48.36
CA ALA A 8 -24.11 -35.38 47.30
C ALA A 8 -24.73 -35.06 45.93
N ARG A 9 -26.07 -34.95 45.85
CA ARG A 9 -26.80 -34.64 44.60
C ARG A 9 -26.50 -33.25 44.07
N LEU A 10 -26.36 -32.24 44.93
CA LEU A 10 -25.99 -30.88 44.52
C LEU A 10 -24.59 -30.80 43.93
N ARG A 11 -23.62 -31.55 44.50
CA ARG A 11 -22.24 -31.63 43.97
C ARG A 11 -22.17 -32.41 42.65
N GLN A 12 -23.01 -33.41 42.47
CA GLN A 12 -23.09 -34.17 41.23
C GLN A 12 -23.67 -33.32 40.09
N ARG A 13 -24.70 -32.50 40.37
CA ARG A 13 -25.33 -31.60 39.40
C ARG A 13 -24.44 -30.44 38.96
N SER A 14 -23.66 -29.84 39.87
CA SER A 14 -22.76 -28.72 39.53
C SER A 14 -21.56 -29.13 38.68
N ARG A 15 -21.05 -30.35 38.88
CA ARG A 15 -19.97 -30.92 38.07
C ARG A 15 -20.43 -31.27 36.66
N GLN A 16 -21.65 -31.80 36.52
CA GLN A 16 -22.21 -32.08 35.20
C GLN A 16 -22.50 -30.79 34.42
N SER A 17 -23.03 -29.73 35.04
CA SER A 17 -23.30 -28.48 34.34
C SER A 17 -22.04 -27.72 33.91
N GLY A 18 -20.97 -27.74 34.73
CA GLY A 18 -19.70 -27.11 34.39
C GLY A 18 -18.98 -27.75 33.19
N ILE A 19 -19.04 -29.09 33.07
CA ILE A 19 -18.44 -29.82 31.95
C ILE A 19 -19.19 -29.55 30.64
N TRP A 20 -20.54 -29.55 30.69
CA TRP A 20 -21.36 -29.26 29.51
C TRP A 20 -21.19 -27.81 29.01
N LEU A 21 -21.03 -26.84 29.93
CA LEU A 21 -20.76 -25.45 29.57
C LEU A 21 -19.36 -25.28 28.96
N GLY A 22 -18.34 -25.94 29.54
CA GLY A 22 -16.98 -25.91 29.01
C GLY A 22 -16.87 -26.56 27.63
N LEU A 23 -17.56 -27.68 27.42
CA LEU A 23 -17.59 -28.38 26.13
C LEU A 23 -18.30 -27.55 25.06
N ALA A 24 -19.43 -26.92 25.39
CA ALA A 24 -20.13 -26.03 24.47
C ALA A 24 -19.26 -24.81 24.06
N MET A 25 -18.55 -24.21 25.02
CA MET A 25 -17.67 -23.07 24.73
C MET A 25 -16.44 -23.50 23.90
N GLY A 26 -15.85 -24.65 24.21
CA GLY A 26 -14.75 -25.21 23.42
C GLY A 26 -15.14 -25.55 21.99
N LEU A 27 -16.34 -26.14 21.80
CA LEU A 27 -16.87 -26.44 20.47
C LEU A 27 -17.13 -25.17 19.65
N ALA A 28 -17.68 -24.12 20.27
CA ALA A 28 -17.92 -22.84 19.60
C ALA A 28 -16.61 -22.18 19.13
N ILE A 29 -15.56 -22.19 19.98
CA ILE A 29 -14.24 -21.67 19.63
C ILE A 29 -13.63 -22.50 18.49
N PHE A 30 -13.74 -23.83 18.54
CA PHE A 30 -13.22 -24.69 17.49
C PHE A 30 -13.89 -24.45 16.14
N ILE A 31 -15.23 -24.31 16.12
CA ILE A 31 -15.99 -24.02 14.90
C ILE A 31 -15.59 -22.65 14.33
N ALA A 32 -15.43 -21.63 15.18
CA ALA A 32 -14.99 -20.30 14.75
C ALA A 32 -13.58 -20.32 14.15
N LEU A 33 -12.63 -21.01 14.80
CA LEU A 33 -11.26 -21.13 14.31
C LEU A 33 -11.18 -21.95 13.03
N ALA A 34 -11.86 -23.10 12.95
CA ALA A 34 -11.89 -23.93 11.76
C ALA A 34 -12.55 -23.22 10.58
N GLY A 35 -13.65 -22.49 10.82
CA GLY A 35 -14.30 -21.66 9.80
C GLY A 35 -13.41 -20.53 9.31
N PHE A 36 -12.68 -19.87 10.22
CA PHE A 36 -11.73 -18.82 9.87
C PHE A 36 -10.52 -19.37 9.07
N ILE A 37 -9.97 -20.51 9.47
CA ILE A 37 -8.88 -21.19 8.74
C ILE A 37 -9.34 -21.62 7.35
N TRP A 38 -10.55 -22.17 7.23
CA TRP A 38 -11.13 -22.53 5.94
C TRP A 38 -11.34 -21.31 5.04
N LEU A 39 -11.87 -20.21 5.59
CA LEU A 39 -12.02 -18.95 4.87
C LEU A 39 -10.66 -18.38 4.43
N TYR A 40 -9.68 -18.38 5.32
CA TYR A 40 -8.33 -17.89 5.04
C TYR A 40 -7.65 -18.70 3.92
N THR A 41 -7.68 -20.02 4.00
CA THR A 41 -7.12 -20.91 2.97
C THR A 41 -7.87 -20.84 1.64
N ARG A 42 -9.15 -20.47 1.64
CA ARG A 42 -9.95 -20.25 0.41
C ARG A 42 -9.67 -18.90 -0.25
N LEU A 43 -9.33 -17.86 0.52
CA LEU A 43 -8.94 -16.57 -0.03
C LEU A 43 -7.50 -16.59 -0.57
N ALA A 44 -6.59 -17.36 0.03
CA ALA A 44 -5.18 -17.43 -0.38
C ALA A 44 -4.92 -17.71 -1.90
N PRO A 45 -5.58 -18.68 -2.56
CA PRO A 45 -5.29 -18.99 -3.98
C PRO A 45 -5.89 -18.00 -4.98
N VAL A 46 -6.79 -17.10 -4.56
CA VAL A 46 -7.35 -16.06 -5.46
C VAL A 46 -6.34 -14.92 -5.68
N PHE A 47 -5.38 -14.75 -4.77
CA PHE A 47 -4.38 -13.69 -4.80
C PHE A 47 -2.99 -14.14 -5.28
N SER A 48 -2.77 -15.43 -5.60
CA SER A 48 -1.46 -15.93 -6.07
C SER A 48 -1.18 -15.70 -7.56
N ASP A 49 -2.20 -15.44 -8.38
CA ASP A 49 -2.03 -15.21 -9.83
C ASP A 49 -1.43 -13.83 -10.16
N PHE A 50 -1.50 -12.86 -9.25
CA PHE A 50 -1.04 -11.49 -9.51
C PHE A 50 0.46 -11.25 -9.23
N VAL A 51 1.17 -12.21 -8.64
CA VAL A 51 2.61 -12.07 -8.31
C VAL A 51 3.52 -12.61 -9.41
N SER A 52 3.02 -13.42 -10.35
CA SER A 52 3.86 -14.16 -11.31
C SER A 52 4.18 -13.46 -12.64
N ARG A 53 4.09 -12.13 -12.71
CA ARG A 53 4.58 -11.38 -13.88
C ARG A 53 5.58 -10.30 -13.50
N LEU A 54 6.71 -10.74 -12.95
CA LEU A 54 7.96 -9.99 -13.15
C LEU A 54 8.27 -10.05 -14.66
N PRO A 55 8.29 -8.93 -15.41
CA PRO A 55 9.02 -8.91 -16.67
C PRO A 55 10.49 -9.26 -16.37
N PRO A 56 11.18 -10.01 -17.25
CA PRO A 56 12.59 -10.30 -17.04
C PRO A 56 13.37 -8.99 -16.96
N THR A 57 14.05 -8.78 -15.82
CA THR A 57 14.94 -7.64 -15.62
C THR A 57 16.02 -7.65 -16.71
N PRO A 58 16.21 -6.56 -17.49
CA PRO A 58 17.42 -6.43 -18.29
C PRO A 58 18.60 -6.38 -17.32
N THR A 59 19.46 -7.39 -17.41
CA THR A 59 20.73 -7.45 -16.68
C THR A 59 21.61 -6.31 -17.18
N VAL A 60 21.71 -5.23 -16.40
CA VAL A 60 22.75 -4.22 -16.57
C VAL A 60 23.87 -4.57 -15.59
N GLU A 61 24.89 -5.25 -16.10
CA GLU A 61 26.18 -5.40 -15.41
C GLU A 61 26.79 -4.01 -15.18
N VAL A 62 26.96 -3.63 -13.91
CA VAL A 62 27.72 -2.46 -13.53
C VAL A 62 29.15 -2.90 -13.20
N THR A 63 30.06 -2.74 -14.16
CA THR A 63 31.51 -2.80 -13.90
C THR A 63 32.02 -1.38 -13.63
N THR A 64 32.46 -1.11 -12.41
CA THR A 64 33.22 0.10 -12.05
C THR A 64 34.70 -0.15 -12.32
N THR A 65 35.34 0.65 -13.17
CA THR A 65 36.80 0.88 -13.18
C THR A 65 37.06 2.25 -13.82
N ALA A 66 37.72 3.13 -13.08
CA ALA A 66 38.12 4.46 -13.52
C ALA A 66 39.46 4.38 -14.25
N GLU A 67 39.63 5.01 -15.41
CA GLU A 67 40.98 5.42 -15.88
C GLU A 67 40.96 6.46 -17.04
N VAL A 68 41.83 7.46 -16.87
CA VAL A 68 42.31 8.64 -17.64
C VAL A 68 41.74 9.08 -19.01
N SER A 69 41.61 10.42 -19.11
CA SER A 69 41.59 11.24 -20.34
C SER A 69 42.83 11.01 -21.22
N PRO A 70 42.74 11.11 -22.57
CA PRO A 70 43.08 12.39 -23.19
C PRO A 70 42.26 12.80 -24.44
N VAL A 71 42.18 14.12 -24.57
CA VAL A 71 42.03 15.00 -25.75
C VAL A 71 42.37 14.37 -27.11
N ALA A 72 41.45 14.46 -28.10
CA ALA A 72 41.64 15.10 -29.42
C ALA A 72 40.69 14.56 -30.52
N ALA A 73 39.75 15.44 -30.92
CA ALA A 73 39.52 15.89 -32.29
C ALA A 73 38.85 14.99 -33.38
N VAL A 74 37.80 15.61 -33.94
CA VAL A 74 37.28 15.57 -35.34
C VAL A 74 36.38 14.42 -35.79
N GLY A 75 35.17 14.80 -36.21
CA GLY A 75 34.58 14.31 -37.46
C GLY A 75 33.25 13.59 -37.32
N GLY A 76 32.14 14.31 -37.49
CA GLY A 76 30.83 13.70 -37.58
C GLY A 76 29.69 14.72 -37.67
N SER A 77 29.69 15.51 -38.73
CA SER A 77 28.54 16.31 -39.13
C SER A 77 27.35 15.38 -39.41
N SER A 78 26.26 15.58 -38.67
CA SER A 78 24.91 15.28 -39.16
C SER A 78 23.99 16.41 -38.73
N THR A 79 23.82 17.36 -39.65
CA THR A 79 22.72 18.32 -39.66
C THR A 79 21.43 17.58 -40.05
N PRO A 80 20.39 17.56 -39.22
CA PRO A 80 19.02 17.53 -39.72
C PRO A 80 18.50 18.97 -39.79
N THR A 81 18.39 19.45 -41.02
CA THR A 81 17.40 20.36 -41.60
C THR A 81 16.47 21.14 -40.63
N PRO A 82 16.44 22.48 -40.69
CA PRO A 82 15.43 23.30 -40.00
C PRO A 82 14.21 23.48 -40.91
N ALA A 83 13.07 22.86 -40.57
CA ALA A 83 11.75 23.29 -41.07
C ALA A 83 10.60 22.48 -40.44
N ALA A 84 10.05 22.98 -39.33
CA ALA A 84 8.62 23.00 -39.06
C ALA A 84 8.40 23.88 -37.81
N THR A 85 8.12 25.16 -38.03
CA THR A 85 7.47 26.00 -37.01
C THR A 85 6.05 25.47 -36.83
N THR A 86 5.87 24.55 -35.89
CA THR A 86 4.55 24.29 -35.31
C THR A 86 4.29 25.41 -34.31
N GLU A 87 3.34 26.26 -34.66
CA GLU A 87 2.65 27.19 -33.75
C GLU A 87 2.39 26.49 -32.40
N PRO A 88 2.83 27.06 -31.26
CA PRO A 88 2.57 26.46 -29.96
C PRO A 88 1.06 26.51 -29.75
N THR A 89 0.40 25.36 -29.92
CA THR A 89 -0.93 25.15 -29.36
C THR A 89 -0.81 25.51 -27.87
N PRO A 90 -1.63 26.42 -27.34
CA PRO A 90 -1.62 26.69 -25.91
C PRO A 90 -1.98 25.38 -25.22
N THR A 91 -0.98 24.69 -24.65
CA THR A 91 -1.22 23.59 -23.72
C THR A 91 -2.19 24.16 -22.68
N PRO A 92 -3.35 23.53 -22.43
CA PRO A 92 -4.23 24.00 -21.37
C PRO A 92 -3.39 23.99 -20.09
N THR A 93 -3.08 25.18 -19.58
CA THR A 93 -2.46 25.34 -18.26
C THR A 93 -3.49 24.82 -17.27
N SER A 94 -3.42 23.53 -16.97
CA SER A 94 -4.21 22.91 -15.93
C SER A 94 -3.78 23.57 -14.62
N THR A 95 -4.55 24.57 -14.20
CA THR A 95 -4.35 25.24 -12.94
C THR A 95 -4.38 24.17 -11.87
N TRP A 96 -3.27 24.01 -11.16
CA TRP A 96 -3.18 23.07 -10.06
C TRP A 96 -4.30 23.38 -9.05
N GLN A 97 -5.15 22.39 -8.79
CA GLN A 97 -6.25 22.49 -7.83
C GLN A 97 -6.05 21.42 -6.75
N PRO A 98 -6.04 21.80 -5.48
CA PRO A 98 -5.88 20.85 -4.39
C PRO A 98 -7.16 20.02 -4.25
N THR A 99 -6.99 18.71 -4.10
CA THR A 99 -8.10 17.75 -3.92
C THR A 99 -8.01 17.06 -2.56
N HIS A 100 -6.79 16.88 -2.05
CA HIS A 100 -6.50 16.22 -0.80
C HIS A 100 -5.53 17.07 0.00
N ARG A 101 -5.49 16.85 1.30
CA ARG A 101 -4.45 17.36 2.19
C ARG A 101 -3.92 16.26 3.09
N VAL A 102 -2.68 16.40 3.55
CA VAL A 102 -2.12 15.54 4.59
C VAL A 102 -2.94 15.70 5.87
N ALA A 103 -3.37 14.58 6.46
CA ALA A 103 -4.14 14.59 7.70
C ALA A 103 -3.39 15.28 8.85
N GLN A 104 -4.13 15.86 9.79
CA GLN A 104 -3.54 16.52 10.94
C GLN A 104 -2.92 15.51 11.92
N GLY A 105 -1.78 15.89 12.54
CA GLY A 105 -1.20 15.16 13.67
C GLY A 105 0.15 14.48 13.41
N ALA A 106 0.49 14.12 12.17
CA ALA A 106 1.79 13.52 11.86
C ALA A 106 2.32 13.89 10.47
N ARG A 107 3.65 13.92 10.35
CA ARG A 107 4.33 14.04 9.05
C ARG A 107 4.12 12.75 8.26
N VAL A 108 3.94 12.87 6.95
CA VAL A 108 3.65 11.74 6.06
C VAL A 108 4.69 11.67 4.96
N ASN A 109 5.10 10.46 4.59
CA ASN A 109 6.12 10.27 3.56
C ASN A 109 5.48 10.16 2.17
N LEU A 110 5.93 10.99 1.24
CA LEU A 110 5.71 10.85 -0.18
C LEU A 110 6.70 9.80 -0.72
N ARG A 111 6.19 8.75 -1.36
CA ARG A 111 7.02 7.64 -1.86
C ARG A 111 7.03 7.57 -3.38
N GLY A 112 8.10 7.01 -3.94
CA GLY A 112 8.24 6.86 -5.39
C GLY A 112 7.35 5.77 -6.01
N GLY A 113 6.59 5.04 -5.19
CA GLY A 113 5.69 4.00 -5.66
C GLY A 113 4.72 3.54 -4.57
N PRO A 114 3.70 2.76 -4.95
CA PRO A 114 2.67 2.28 -4.04
C PRO A 114 3.24 1.19 -3.12
N GLY A 115 3.61 1.57 -1.90
CA GLY A 115 4.11 0.63 -0.90
C GLY A 115 5.28 1.16 -0.09
N THR A 116 5.55 0.50 1.03
CA THR A 116 6.65 0.88 1.94
C THR A 116 8.02 0.45 1.45
N GLN A 117 8.09 -0.47 0.47
CA GLN A 117 9.32 -0.91 -0.19
C GLN A 117 9.93 0.15 -1.12
N TYR A 118 9.12 1.09 -1.61
CA TYR A 118 9.59 2.16 -2.48
C TYR A 118 10.31 3.25 -1.68
N PRO A 119 11.35 3.88 -2.25
CA PRO A 119 12.10 4.95 -1.59
C PRO A 119 11.20 6.14 -1.26
N ILE A 120 11.57 6.85 -0.21
CA ILE A 120 10.91 8.11 0.19
C ILE A 120 11.45 9.21 -0.72
N VAL A 121 10.54 9.88 -1.43
CA VAL A 121 10.83 11.04 -2.29
C VAL A 121 10.86 12.31 -1.44
N ASP A 122 9.93 12.43 -0.50
CA ASP A 122 9.86 13.56 0.44
C ASP A 122 9.09 13.20 1.72
N THR A 123 9.16 14.06 2.73
CA THR A 123 8.34 14.01 3.94
C THR A 123 7.52 15.29 4.08
N LEU A 124 6.21 15.15 3.97
CA LEU A 124 5.24 16.24 3.97
C LEU A 124 4.76 16.59 5.39
N GLU A 125 4.53 17.88 5.63
CA GLU A 125 3.95 18.36 6.88
C GLU A 125 2.42 18.21 6.89
N PRO A 126 1.80 18.06 8.07
CA PRO A 126 0.34 18.07 8.21
C PRO A 126 -0.29 19.29 7.51
N GLY A 127 -1.41 19.07 6.82
CA GLY A 127 -2.10 20.13 6.08
C GLY A 127 -1.49 20.50 4.73
N THR A 128 -0.37 19.88 4.32
CA THR A 128 0.15 20.05 2.95
C THR A 128 -0.92 19.63 1.95
N GLU A 129 -1.21 20.49 0.99
CA GLU A 129 -2.23 20.24 -0.04
C GLU A 129 -1.63 19.51 -1.25
N LEU A 130 -2.40 18.58 -1.80
CA LEU A 130 -2.01 17.77 -2.95
C LEU A 130 -3.16 17.63 -3.95
N ARG A 131 -2.78 17.46 -5.22
CA ARG A 131 -3.68 17.14 -6.32
C ARG A 131 -3.62 15.66 -6.62
N PHE A 132 -4.77 14.97 -6.60
CA PHE A 132 -4.86 13.58 -7.00
C PHE A 132 -4.76 13.46 -8.51
N LEU A 133 -3.87 12.58 -8.98
CA LEU A 133 -3.60 12.38 -10.41
C LEU A 133 -4.50 11.33 -11.07
N GLY A 134 -5.35 10.64 -10.30
CA GLY A 134 -6.28 9.63 -10.82
C GLY A 134 -5.78 8.19 -10.68
N GLU A 135 -4.52 7.99 -10.27
CA GLU A 135 -3.95 6.66 -10.09
C GLU A 135 -4.06 6.21 -8.63
N GLN A 136 -4.66 5.05 -8.42
CA GLN A 136 -4.73 4.39 -7.11
C GLN A 136 -4.29 2.95 -7.22
N GLU A 137 -3.56 2.47 -6.23
CA GLU A 137 -3.09 1.09 -6.18
C GLU A 137 -3.26 0.54 -4.76
N GLN A 138 -3.78 -0.67 -4.67
CA GLN A 138 -3.95 -1.37 -3.40
C GLN A 138 -2.82 -2.35 -3.20
N VAL A 139 -2.00 -2.13 -2.17
CA VAL A 139 -0.83 -2.95 -1.85
C VAL A 139 -1.00 -3.49 -0.43
N GLY A 140 -1.20 -4.81 -0.33
CA GLY A 140 -1.54 -5.47 0.92
C GLY A 140 -2.89 -4.99 1.46
N ASN A 141 -2.87 -4.40 2.67
CA ASN A 141 -4.04 -3.84 3.35
C ASN A 141 -4.12 -2.31 3.28
N ALA A 142 -3.29 -1.67 2.45
CA ALA A 142 -3.25 -0.21 2.31
C ALA A 142 -3.58 0.21 0.86
N THR A 143 -4.42 1.21 0.73
CA THR A 143 -4.67 1.90 -0.55
C THR A 143 -3.71 3.08 -0.66
N TRP A 144 -3.02 3.15 -1.78
CA TRP A 144 -2.11 4.23 -2.14
C TRP A 144 -2.73 5.07 -3.25
N LEU A 145 -2.59 6.38 -3.13
CA LEU A 145 -3.03 7.36 -4.11
C LEU A 145 -1.77 8.04 -4.68
N HIS A 146 -1.75 8.24 -5.99
CA HIS A 146 -0.74 9.04 -6.66
C HIS A 146 -1.17 10.51 -6.65
N LEU A 147 -0.36 11.35 -6.03
CA LEU A 147 -0.65 12.76 -5.87
C LEU A 147 0.54 13.63 -6.27
N GLU A 148 0.22 14.82 -6.74
CA GLU A 148 1.14 15.86 -7.14
C GLU A 148 1.10 17.03 -6.16
N LEU A 149 2.27 17.47 -5.73
CA LEU A 149 2.47 18.69 -4.97
C LEU A 149 2.37 19.91 -5.88
N ARG A 150 2.19 21.09 -5.28
CA ARG A 150 2.15 22.36 -6.00
C ARG A 150 3.44 22.69 -6.77
N ASP A 151 4.57 22.12 -6.34
CA ASP A 151 5.88 22.29 -6.98
C ASP A 151 6.09 21.34 -8.18
N GLY A 152 5.11 20.51 -8.51
CA GLY A 152 5.15 19.56 -9.61
C GLY A 152 5.80 18.22 -9.28
N ARG A 153 6.26 18.01 -8.04
CA ARG A 153 6.71 16.69 -7.59
C ARG A 153 5.52 15.79 -7.32
N ASP A 154 5.58 14.56 -7.80
CA ASP A 154 4.55 13.56 -7.57
C ASP A 154 5.06 12.37 -6.75
N GLY A 155 4.11 11.61 -6.23
CA GLY A 155 4.41 10.38 -5.52
C GLY A 155 3.19 9.78 -4.86
N TRP A 156 3.44 8.73 -4.10
CA TRP A 156 2.42 7.86 -3.56
C TRP A 156 2.29 8.04 -2.06
N ILE A 157 1.06 8.22 -1.60
CA ILE A 157 0.70 8.35 -0.18
C ILE A 157 -0.48 7.43 0.12
N ARG A 158 -0.54 6.88 1.33
CA ARG A 158 -1.68 6.05 1.74
C ARG A 158 -2.92 6.89 1.93
N THR A 159 -4.06 6.39 1.46
CA THR A 159 -5.36 7.06 1.61
C THR A 159 -5.72 7.36 3.06
N VAL A 160 -5.33 6.51 4.01
CA VAL A 160 -5.59 6.71 5.45
C VAL A 160 -4.83 7.90 6.05
N ASP A 161 -3.74 8.32 5.39
CA ASP A 161 -2.89 9.44 5.82
C ASP A 161 -3.36 10.77 5.18
N LEU A 162 -4.45 10.74 4.38
CA LEU A 162 -4.97 11.86 3.61
C LEU A 162 -6.39 12.20 4.05
N GLU A 163 -6.71 13.49 3.97
CA GLU A 163 -8.06 14.01 4.14
C GLU A 163 -8.52 14.65 2.83
N LEU A 164 -9.74 14.31 2.40
CA LEU A 164 -10.33 14.92 1.21
C LEU A 164 -10.71 16.38 1.49
N ILE A 165 -10.27 17.29 0.63
CA ILE A 165 -10.70 18.69 0.68
C ILE A 165 -12.12 18.73 0.12
N ARG A 166 -13.10 18.92 1.01
CA ARG A 166 -14.49 19.13 0.60
C ARG A 166 -14.64 20.56 0.03
N PRO A 167 -15.32 20.73 -1.12
CA PRO A 167 -15.58 22.04 -1.70
C PRO A 167 -16.52 22.88 -0.84
#